data_AF-A0A9X2EH59-F1
#
_entry.id   AF-A0A9X2EH59-F1
#
_cell.length_a   1.000
_cell.length_b   1.000
_cell.length_c   1.000
_cell.angle_alpha   90.00
_cell.angle_beta   90.00
_cell.angle_gamma   90.00
#
_symmetry.space_group_name_H-M   'P 1'
#
loop_
_entity.id
_entity.type
_entity.pdbx_description
1 polymer ?
#
loop_
_entity_poly.entity_id
_entity_poly.type
_entity_poly.pdbx_seq_one_letter_code
_entity_poly.pdbx_strand_id
1 'polypeptide(L)'
;MVSHLAFALALLVQDAPTYLGGDQRWAAFRTNDGRCEARGRAWRVLPDSQQERQPMMRFIFEAGENPYVHINMRRLLPTQARVMLVIDDVPFVLEGTGRNAYSGDAQAIDIMEALRSATKMRVTARDRTGTRFTDYYPLGGVPAAIDAAAAGCAD
;
A
#
# COMPACT_ATOMS: atom_id res chain seq x y z
N MET A 1 -22.75 35.59 40.27
CA MET A 1 -21.38 35.08 40.44
C MET A 1 -21.23 33.81 39.62
N VAL A 2 -20.36 33.91 38.61
CA VAL A 2 -19.65 32.90 37.80
C VAL A 2 -20.39 31.60 37.40
N SER A 3 -20.86 31.59 36.16
CA SER A 3 -21.22 30.37 35.42
C SER A 3 -19.93 29.75 34.88
N HIS A 4 -19.55 28.56 35.36
CA HIS A 4 -18.39 27.82 34.84
C HIS A 4 -18.85 26.87 33.72
N LEU A 5 -18.68 27.28 32.47
CA LEU A 5 -18.71 26.35 31.34
C LEU A 5 -17.48 25.44 31.43
N ALA A 6 -17.69 24.17 31.77
CA ALA A 6 -16.67 23.14 31.62
C ALA A 6 -16.57 22.74 30.14
N PHE A 7 -15.49 23.16 29.48
CA PHE A 7 -15.18 22.74 28.11
C PHE A 7 -14.53 21.34 28.18
N ALA A 8 -15.28 20.29 27.90
CA ALA A 8 -14.72 18.95 27.75
C ALA A 8 -13.98 18.85 26.40
N LEU A 9 -12.64 18.84 26.42
CA LEU A 9 -11.86 18.41 25.26
C LEU A 9 -12.08 16.90 25.08
N ALA A 10 -12.93 16.52 24.14
CA ALA A 10 -12.94 15.16 23.62
C ALA A 10 -11.66 14.96 22.79
N LEU A 11 -10.67 14.27 23.35
CA LEU A 11 -9.57 13.72 22.57
C LEU A 11 -10.18 12.69 21.61
N LEU A 12 -10.23 13.02 20.33
CA LEU A 12 -10.44 12.01 19.30
C LEU A 12 -9.22 11.09 19.34
N VAL A 13 -9.35 9.93 20.00
CA VAL A 13 -8.42 8.83 19.78
C VAL A 13 -8.56 8.47 18.31
N GLN A 14 -7.60 8.90 17.49
CA GLN A 14 -7.45 8.36 16.16
C GLN A 14 -6.99 6.92 16.35
N ASP A 15 -7.86 6.01 15.96
CA ASP A 15 -7.65 4.58 16.03
C ASP A 15 -6.53 4.22 15.04
N ALA A 16 -5.29 4.28 15.53
CA ALA A 16 -4.08 4.18 14.73
C ALA A 16 -3.69 2.70 14.56
N PRO A 17 -3.25 2.29 13.36
CA PRO A 17 -2.86 0.91 13.14
C PRO A 17 -1.63 0.55 13.99
N THR A 18 -1.63 -0.65 14.56
CA THR A 18 -0.56 -1.14 15.43
C THR A 18 0.67 -1.50 14.59
N TYR A 19 1.84 -0.99 14.93
CA TYR A 19 3.09 -1.34 14.24
C TYR A 19 3.53 -2.78 14.56
N LEU A 20 3.86 -3.55 13.54
CA LEU A 20 4.28 -4.96 13.65
C LEU A 20 5.77 -5.17 13.37
N GLY A 21 6.43 -4.20 12.73
CA GLY A 21 7.83 -4.30 12.31
C GLY A 21 8.09 -3.56 11.01
N GLY A 22 9.35 -3.39 10.63
CA GLY A 22 9.70 -2.69 9.40
C GLY A 22 11.15 -2.29 9.33
N ASP A 23 11.63 -2.09 8.11
CA ASP A 23 12.98 -1.63 7.83
C ASP A 23 12.96 -0.66 6.65
N GLN A 24 13.90 0.29 6.66
CA GLN A 24 14.10 1.26 5.59
C GLN A 24 12.81 2.00 5.15
N ARG A 25 12.22 1.61 4.02
CA ARG A 25 11.10 2.31 3.37
C ARG A 25 9.77 1.56 3.48
N TRP A 26 9.78 0.44 4.19
CA TRP A 26 8.64 -0.46 4.33
C TRP A 26 8.38 -0.81 5.79
N ALA A 27 7.09 -0.89 6.14
CA ALA A 27 6.68 -1.24 7.49
C ALA A 27 5.36 -2.01 7.48
N ALA A 28 5.24 -2.93 8.43
CA ALA A 28 4.10 -3.77 8.69
C ALA A 28 3.23 -3.15 9.79
N PHE A 29 1.92 -3.23 9.61
CA PHE A 29 0.95 -2.76 10.58
C PHE A 29 -0.27 -3.69 10.66
N ARG A 30 -0.89 -3.80 11.84
CA ARG A 30 -2.24 -4.35 12.01
C ARG A 30 -3.24 -3.20 12.00
N THR A 31 -4.26 -3.26 11.15
CA THR A 31 -5.38 -2.31 11.14
C THR A 31 -6.45 -2.72 12.15
N ASN A 32 -7.32 -1.78 12.51
CA ASN A 32 -8.29 -1.98 13.59
C ASN A 32 -9.41 -2.96 13.19
N ASP A 33 -9.61 -3.17 11.89
CA ASP A 33 -10.48 -4.22 11.34
C ASP A 33 -9.80 -5.61 11.32
N GLY A 34 -8.62 -5.75 11.90
CA GLY A 34 -7.92 -7.03 12.09
C GLY A 34 -6.98 -7.42 10.95
N ARG A 35 -6.99 -6.72 9.81
CA ARG A 35 -6.07 -7.00 8.69
C ARG A 35 -4.64 -6.61 9.02
N CYS A 36 -3.68 -7.26 8.37
CA CYS A 36 -2.26 -6.94 8.49
C CYS A 36 -1.74 -6.46 7.13
N GLU A 37 -0.94 -5.40 7.13
CA GLU A 37 -0.51 -4.75 5.90
C GLU A 37 0.97 -4.43 5.93
N ALA A 38 1.73 -4.91 4.94
CA ALA A 38 3.06 -4.38 4.64
C ALA A 38 2.92 -3.19 3.68
N ARG A 39 3.36 -2.00 4.10
CA ARG A 39 3.13 -0.73 3.40
C ARG A 39 4.45 -0.10 2.95
N GLY A 40 4.48 0.40 1.72
CA GLY A 40 5.63 1.11 1.16
C GLY A 40 5.22 2.20 0.18
N ARG A 41 5.84 3.39 0.34
CA ARG A 41 5.61 4.51 -0.58
C ARG A 41 6.56 4.44 -1.77
N ALA A 42 6.07 4.82 -2.94
CA ALA A 42 6.91 5.06 -4.11
C ALA A 42 8.02 6.07 -3.80
N TRP A 43 9.07 6.08 -4.63
CA TRP A 43 9.99 7.20 -4.71
C TRP A 43 9.22 8.50 -4.97
N ARG A 44 9.75 9.63 -4.48
CA ARG A 44 9.02 10.91 -4.52
C ARG A 44 8.56 11.24 -5.93
N VAL A 45 7.24 11.29 -6.13
CA VAL A 45 6.60 11.67 -7.40
C VAL A 45 5.63 12.85 -7.22
N LEU A 46 5.33 13.22 -5.98
CA LEU A 46 4.60 14.43 -5.59
C LEU A 46 5.46 15.35 -4.70
N PRO A 47 5.12 16.65 -4.57
CA PRO A 47 5.76 17.57 -3.63
C PRO A 47 5.58 17.13 -2.16
N ASP A 48 6.45 17.62 -1.28
CA ASP A 48 6.41 17.29 0.16
C ASP A 48 5.10 17.74 0.83
N SER A 49 4.50 18.84 0.38
CA SER A 49 3.17 19.28 0.83
C SER A 49 2.04 18.29 0.52
N GLN A 50 2.30 17.27 -0.30
CA GLN A 50 1.35 16.21 -0.65
C GLN A 50 1.91 14.82 -0.29
N GLN A 51 2.80 14.75 0.70
CA GLN A 51 3.43 13.50 1.12
C GLN A 51 2.42 12.40 1.46
N GLU A 52 1.31 12.77 2.10
CA GLU A 52 0.24 11.83 2.44
C GLU A 52 -0.38 11.16 1.20
N ARG A 53 -0.41 11.87 0.07
CA ARG A 53 -0.99 11.43 -1.21
C ARG A 53 0.01 10.66 -2.09
N GLN A 54 1.26 10.51 -1.67
CA GLN A 54 2.24 9.73 -2.43
C GLN A 54 1.67 8.33 -2.68
N PRO A 55 1.88 7.77 -3.89
CA PRO A 55 1.49 6.40 -4.17
C PRO A 55 2.07 5.45 -3.14
N MET A 56 1.22 4.60 -2.60
CA MET A 56 1.62 3.59 -1.62
C MET A 56 1.06 2.26 -2.06
N MET A 57 1.91 1.25 -1.95
CA MET A 57 1.59 -0.14 -2.18
C MET A 57 1.43 -0.82 -0.83
N ARG A 58 0.46 -1.73 -0.75
CA ARG A 58 0.14 -2.53 0.42
C ARG A 58 0.07 -4.00 0.01
N PHE A 59 0.75 -4.87 0.73
CA PHE A 59 0.46 -6.30 0.75
C PHE A 59 -0.45 -6.55 1.93
N ILE A 60 -1.66 -7.05 1.70
CA ILE A 60 -2.71 -7.15 2.71
C ILE A 60 -2.94 -8.63 3.00
N PHE A 61 -3.01 -8.95 4.29
CA PHE A 61 -3.23 -10.29 4.84
C PHE A 61 -4.49 -10.26 5.70
N GLU A 62 -5.30 -11.30 5.51
CA GLU A 62 -6.57 -11.52 6.20
C GLU A 62 -6.69 -13.01 6.52
N ALA A 63 -7.18 -13.33 7.72
CA ALA A 63 -7.31 -14.70 8.16
C ALA A 63 -8.31 -15.47 7.27
N GLY A 64 -7.87 -16.60 6.70
CA GLY A 64 -8.71 -17.45 5.86
C GLY A 64 -8.82 -17.02 4.39
N GLU A 65 -8.19 -15.92 4.00
CA GLU A 65 -8.23 -15.37 2.63
C GLU A 65 -6.84 -15.39 1.96
N ASN A 66 -6.82 -15.41 0.63
CA ASN A 66 -5.57 -15.22 -0.10
C ASN A 66 -5.07 -13.78 0.09
N PRO A 67 -3.75 -13.55 0.26
CA PRO A 67 -3.22 -12.21 0.32
C PRO A 67 -3.44 -11.49 -1.01
N TYR A 68 -3.56 -10.17 -0.96
CA TYR A 68 -3.72 -9.33 -2.14
C TYR A 68 -2.89 -8.05 -2.06
N VAL A 69 -2.57 -7.50 -3.22
CA VAL A 69 -1.88 -6.21 -3.35
C VAL A 69 -2.91 -5.12 -3.60
N HIS A 70 -2.80 -4.02 -2.86
CA HIS A 70 -3.51 -2.77 -3.16
C HIS A 70 -2.52 -1.63 -3.38
N ILE A 71 -2.80 -0.79 -4.37
CA ILE A 71 -2.02 0.41 -4.65
C ILE A 71 -2.95 1.61 -4.71
N ASN A 72 -2.69 2.65 -3.91
CA ASN A 72 -3.28 3.96 -4.17
C ASN A 72 -2.44 4.70 -5.21
N MET A 73 -3.09 5.13 -6.28
CA MET A 73 -2.49 5.73 -7.47
C MET A 73 -2.42 7.25 -7.33
N ARG A 74 -1.32 7.87 -7.80
CA ARG A 74 -1.21 9.35 -7.80
C ARG A 74 -2.16 10.02 -8.78
N ARG A 75 -2.61 9.33 -9.82
CA ARG A 75 -3.53 9.84 -10.85
C ARG A 75 -4.81 9.02 -10.90
N LEU A 76 -5.89 9.64 -11.37
CA LEU A 76 -7.17 8.97 -11.58
C LEU A 76 -7.07 8.08 -12.82
N LEU A 77 -7.42 6.82 -12.66
CA LEU A 77 -7.56 5.81 -13.70
C LEU A 77 -8.99 5.81 -14.27
N PRO A 78 -9.19 5.40 -15.52
CA PRO A 78 -10.51 5.02 -16.01
C PRO A 78 -11.04 3.77 -15.27
N THR A 79 -12.32 3.45 -15.45
CA THR A 79 -12.88 2.18 -14.98
C THR A 79 -12.24 1.01 -15.72
N GLN A 80 -11.97 -0.10 -15.01
CA GLN A 80 -11.34 -1.30 -15.59
C GLN A 80 -10.00 -1.02 -16.28
N ALA A 81 -9.22 -0.10 -15.72
CA ALA A 81 -7.88 0.20 -16.22
C ALA A 81 -6.95 -0.99 -16.01
N ARG A 82 -6.05 -1.25 -16.96
CA ARG A 82 -4.93 -2.17 -16.74
C ARG A 82 -3.73 -1.41 -16.17
N VAL A 83 -3.30 -1.80 -14.98
CA VAL A 83 -2.12 -1.26 -14.31
C VAL A 83 -1.04 -2.32 -14.35
N MET A 84 0.15 -1.97 -14.83
CA MET A 84 1.28 -2.90 -14.91
C MET A 84 2.21 -2.71 -13.74
N LEU A 85 2.22 -3.67 -12.82
CA LEU A 85 3.33 -3.87 -11.89
C LEU A 85 4.41 -4.66 -12.62
N VAL A 86 5.65 -4.22 -12.52
CA VAL A 86 6.80 -4.93 -13.09
C VAL A 86 7.87 -5.04 -12.01
N ILE A 87 8.28 -6.27 -11.73
CA ILE A 87 9.36 -6.61 -10.82
C ILE A 87 10.48 -7.20 -11.66
N ASP A 88 11.60 -6.48 -11.75
CA ASP A 88 12.65 -6.68 -12.76
C ASP A 88 12.05 -6.80 -14.18
N ASP A 89 11.99 -8.03 -14.72
CA ASP A 89 11.46 -8.34 -16.06
C ASP A 89 10.12 -9.09 -16.02
N VAL A 90 9.55 -9.33 -14.84
CA VAL A 90 8.29 -10.07 -14.65
C VAL A 90 7.11 -9.10 -14.58
N PRO A 91 6.17 -9.14 -15.54
CA PRO A 91 4.99 -8.27 -15.55
C PRO A 91 3.80 -8.91 -14.83
N PHE A 92 3.12 -8.13 -14.00
CA PHE A 92 1.85 -8.45 -13.35
C PHE A 92 0.79 -7.42 -13.74
N VAL A 93 -0.33 -7.87 -14.27
CA VAL A 93 -1.48 -7.02 -14.60
C VAL A 93 -2.35 -6.92 -13.35
N LEU A 94 -2.58 -5.68 -12.91
CA LEU A 94 -3.49 -5.31 -11.83
C LEU A 94 -4.74 -4.64 -12.39
N GLU A 95 -5.87 -4.81 -11.72
CA GLU A 95 -7.14 -4.18 -12.05
C GLU A 95 -7.26 -2.80 -11.40
N GLY A 96 -7.43 -1.77 -12.23
CA GLY A 96 -7.46 -0.38 -11.81
C GLY A 96 -8.83 0.27 -11.92
N THR A 97 -9.19 1.08 -10.93
CA THR A 97 -10.37 1.96 -10.98
C THR A 97 -10.20 3.16 -10.05
N GLY A 98 -10.54 4.36 -10.54
CA GLY A 98 -10.41 5.57 -9.74
C GLY A 98 -8.97 5.80 -9.28
N ARG A 99 -8.69 5.73 -7.98
CA ARG A 99 -7.32 5.84 -7.43
C ARG A 99 -6.77 4.52 -6.94
N ASN A 100 -7.35 3.40 -7.30
CA ASN A 100 -6.98 2.11 -6.75
C ASN A 100 -6.53 1.16 -7.85
N ALA A 101 -5.56 0.32 -7.55
CA ALA A 101 -5.23 -0.86 -8.31
C ALA A 101 -5.13 -2.07 -7.38
N TYR A 102 -5.65 -3.22 -7.81
CA TYR A 102 -5.68 -4.46 -7.03
C TYR A 102 -5.07 -5.60 -7.83
N SER A 103 -4.36 -6.51 -7.14
CA SER A 103 -3.99 -7.79 -7.73
C SER A 103 -5.21 -8.68 -7.95
N GLY A 104 -5.09 -9.65 -8.85
CA GLY A 104 -6.04 -10.76 -8.95
C GLY A 104 -5.95 -11.69 -7.73
N ASP A 105 -6.90 -12.64 -7.66
CA ASP A 105 -6.88 -13.70 -6.64
C ASP A 105 -5.58 -14.52 -6.69
N ALA A 106 -5.02 -14.82 -5.53
CA ALA A 106 -3.72 -15.46 -5.30
C ALA A 106 -2.48 -14.81 -5.96
N GLN A 107 -2.64 -13.84 -6.87
CA GLN A 107 -1.55 -13.21 -7.63
C GLN A 107 -0.51 -12.53 -6.72
N ALA A 108 -0.89 -12.11 -5.51
CA ALA A 108 0.07 -11.56 -4.55
C ALA A 108 1.15 -12.56 -4.17
N ILE A 109 0.87 -13.87 -4.16
CA ILE A 109 1.86 -14.91 -3.84
C ILE A 109 2.97 -14.89 -4.89
N ASP A 110 2.62 -14.85 -6.18
CA ASP A 110 3.59 -14.78 -7.29
C ASP A 110 4.38 -13.47 -7.26
N ILE A 111 3.72 -12.36 -6.92
CA ILE A 111 4.36 -11.05 -6.75
C ILE A 111 5.39 -11.11 -5.61
N MET A 112 5.03 -11.70 -4.46
CA MET A 112 5.92 -11.85 -3.31
C MET A 112 7.11 -12.78 -3.63
N GLU A 113 6.88 -13.84 -4.41
CA GLU A 113 7.95 -14.71 -4.88
C GLU A 113 8.94 -13.94 -5.77
N ALA A 114 8.44 -13.18 -6.76
CA ALA A 114 9.27 -12.36 -7.63
C ALA A 114 10.10 -11.32 -6.86
N LEU A 115 9.60 -10.84 -5.71
CA LEU A 115 10.31 -9.85 -4.88
C LEU A 115 11.52 -10.40 -4.13
N ARG A 116 11.63 -11.72 -3.92
CA ARG A 116 12.69 -12.32 -3.08
C ARG A 116 14.10 -12.00 -3.54
N SER A 117 14.31 -11.88 -4.86
CA SER A 117 15.60 -11.55 -5.46
C SER A 117 15.57 -10.30 -6.33
N ALA A 118 14.50 -9.49 -6.20
CA ALA A 118 14.28 -8.37 -7.10
C ALA A 118 15.28 -7.23 -6.89
N THR A 119 15.61 -6.52 -7.96
CA THR A 119 16.44 -5.31 -7.90
C THR A 119 15.66 -4.03 -8.22
N LYS A 120 14.55 -4.15 -8.96
CA LYS A 120 13.71 -3.02 -9.38
C LYS A 120 12.23 -3.38 -9.30
N MET A 121 11.42 -2.42 -8.85
CA MET A 121 9.97 -2.51 -8.90
C MET A 121 9.37 -1.19 -9.41
N ARG A 122 8.47 -1.29 -10.37
CA ARG A 122 7.76 -0.15 -10.94
C ARG A 122 6.30 -0.46 -11.26
N VAL A 123 5.48 0.56 -11.17
CA VAL A 123 4.05 0.53 -11.53
C VAL A 123 3.84 1.49 -12.67
N THR A 124 3.20 1.04 -13.75
CA THR A 124 2.93 1.84 -14.95
C THR A 124 1.45 1.79 -15.28
N ALA A 125 0.85 2.94 -15.56
CA ALA A 125 -0.55 3.04 -15.93
C ALA A 125 -0.79 4.23 -16.87
N ARG A 126 -2.03 4.34 -17.36
CA ARG A 126 -2.55 5.54 -18.04
C ARG A 126 -3.65 6.16 -17.20
N ASP A 127 -3.64 7.48 -17.07
CA ASP A 127 -4.71 8.20 -16.39
C ASP A 127 -5.95 8.36 -17.30
N ARG A 128 -7.02 8.98 -16.77
CA ARG A 128 -8.28 9.23 -17.51
C ARG A 128 -8.11 10.06 -18.80
N THR A 129 -7.02 10.79 -18.96
CA THR A 129 -6.69 11.54 -20.18
C THR A 129 -5.89 10.71 -21.20
N GLY A 130 -5.54 9.47 -20.86
CA GLY A 130 -4.66 8.60 -21.65
C GLY A 130 -3.18 8.84 -21.40
N THR A 131 -2.80 9.79 -20.54
CA THR A 131 -1.40 10.10 -20.25
C THR A 131 -0.76 8.96 -19.46
N ARG A 132 0.34 8.41 -20.00
CA ARG A 132 1.12 7.37 -19.32
C ARG A 132 1.92 7.96 -18.17
N PHE A 133 1.96 7.25 -17.05
CA PHE A 133 2.83 7.56 -15.93
C PHE A 133 3.44 6.29 -15.36
N THR A 134 4.59 6.44 -14.70
CA THR A 134 5.32 5.35 -14.03
C THR A 134 5.75 5.83 -12.66
N ASP A 135 5.56 4.98 -11.66
CA ASP A 135 5.99 5.17 -10.27
C ASP A 135 6.96 4.04 -9.93
N TYR A 136 8.07 4.38 -9.27
CA TYR A 136 9.10 3.42 -8.87
C TYR A 136 9.03 3.20 -7.37
N TYR A 137 9.20 1.97 -6.91
CA TYR A 137 9.13 1.64 -5.50
C TYR A 137 10.49 1.18 -4.96
N PRO A 138 10.90 1.62 -3.77
CA PRO A 138 12.07 1.07 -3.09
C PRO A 138 11.84 -0.41 -2.77
N LEU A 139 12.90 -1.22 -2.84
CA LEU A 139 12.86 -2.63 -2.41
C LEU A 139 13.44 -2.87 -1.02
N GLY A 140 14.23 -1.92 -0.51
CA GLY A 140 14.82 -2.00 0.82
C GLY A 140 13.77 -2.13 1.91
N GLY A 141 13.79 -3.26 2.62
CA GLY A 141 12.85 -3.60 3.69
C GLY A 141 11.55 -4.30 3.24
N VAL A 142 11.33 -4.51 1.94
CA VAL A 142 10.08 -5.15 1.43
C VAL A 142 9.85 -6.54 2.03
N PRO A 143 10.80 -7.50 1.92
CA PRO A 143 10.55 -8.87 2.40
C PRO A 143 10.29 -8.90 3.91
N ALA A 144 11.10 -8.18 4.70
CA ALA A 144 10.94 -8.11 6.14
C ALA A 144 9.58 -7.53 6.58
N ALA A 145 9.07 -6.51 5.89
CA ALA A 145 7.75 -5.97 6.19
C ALA A 145 6.63 -6.94 5.79
N ILE A 146 6.77 -7.66 4.67
CA ILE A 146 5.83 -8.70 4.24
C ILE A 146 5.77 -9.82 5.28
N ASP A 147 6.92 -10.34 5.70
CA ASP A 147 7.01 -11.42 6.69
C ASP A 147 6.39 -11.00 8.04
N ALA A 148 6.67 -9.77 8.50
CA ALA A 148 6.08 -9.25 9.73
C ALA A 148 4.55 -9.08 9.64
N ALA A 149 4.02 -8.65 8.49
CA ALA A 149 2.58 -8.54 8.29
C ALA A 149 1.91 -9.92 8.22
N ALA A 150 2.51 -10.87 7.50
CA ALA A 150 2.03 -12.24 7.40
C ALA A 150 1.99 -12.92 8.78
N ALA A 151 3.08 -12.81 9.55
CA ALA A 151 3.15 -13.34 10.91
C ALA A 151 2.06 -12.75 11.81
N GLY A 152 1.84 -11.43 11.76
CA GLY A 152 0.79 -10.80 12.55
C GLY A 152 -0.62 -11.34 12.28
N CYS A 153 -0.92 -11.80 11.07
CA CYS A 153 -2.25 -12.32 10.73
C CYS A 153 -2.34 -13.83 10.67
N ALA A 154 -1.26 -14.54 11.03
CA ALA A 154 -1.26 -15.98 11.23
C ALA A 154 -1.67 -16.39 12.65
N ASP A 155 -1.68 -15.43 13.59
CA ASP A 155 -2.00 -15.59 15.01
C ASP A 155 -3.50 -15.46 15.32
#